data_AF-A0A951SL84-F1
#
_entry.id   AF-A0A951SL84-F1
#
_cell.length_a   1.000
_cell.length_b   1.000
_cell.length_c   1.000
_cell.angle_alpha   90.00
_cell.angle_beta   90.00
_cell.angle_gamma   90.00
#
_symmetry.space_group_name_H-M   'P 1'
#
loop_
_entity.id
_entity.type
_entity.pdbx_description
1 polymer ?
#
loop_
_entity_poly.entity_id
_entity_poly.type
_entity_poly.pdbx_seq_one_letter_code
_entity_poly.pdbx_strand_id
1 'polypeptide(L)'
;MASRADLAVVVERALANAGDVVRVATLTRGVPGAYRPEDGTPGAASVSESAGLAFLGRGGRPSGDFASLMIEPGEAALWLAAVDFAPRPGDRVTVDGAARTVRAVEDVAGAGVLFLVAAR
;
A
#
# COMPACT_ATOMS: atom_id res chain seq x y z
N MET A 1 -17.11 -6.56 -21.54
CA MET A 1 -16.23 -6.59 -20.35
C MET A 1 -15.56 -5.23 -20.26
N ALA A 2 -15.54 -4.60 -19.09
CA ALA A 2 -14.78 -3.37 -18.89
C ALA A 2 -13.28 -3.66 -19.05
N SER A 3 -12.55 -2.77 -19.72
CA SER A 3 -11.10 -2.92 -19.86
C SER A 3 -10.39 -2.60 -18.55
N ARG A 4 -9.12 -3.01 -18.41
CA ARG A 4 -8.30 -2.71 -17.23
C ARG A 4 -8.13 -1.20 -17.00
N ALA A 5 -8.01 -0.45 -18.09
CA ALA A 5 -7.94 1.01 -18.03
C ALA A 5 -9.25 1.61 -17.49
N ASP A 6 -10.39 1.06 -17.89
CA ASP A 6 -11.69 1.50 -17.38
C ASP A 6 -11.82 1.24 -15.87
N LEU A 7 -11.32 0.11 -15.39
CA LEU A 7 -11.36 -0.23 -13.97
C LEU A 7 -10.51 0.73 -13.13
N ALA A 8 -9.30 1.06 -13.59
CA ALA A 8 -8.42 2.03 -12.93
C ALA A 8 -9.09 3.41 -12.84
N VAL A 9 -9.68 3.89 -13.93
CA VAL A 9 -10.38 5.18 -13.97
C VAL A 9 -11.59 5.20 -13.03
N VAL A 10 -12.34 4.09 -12.95
CA VAL A 10 -13.49 3.99 -12.04
C VAL A 10 -13.06 4.01 -10.58
N VAL A 11 -12.02 3.25 -10.21
CA VAL A 11 -11.48 3.23 -8.84
C VAL A 11 -10.93 4.60 -8.45
N GLU A 12 -10.15 5.23 -9.33
CA GLU A 12 -9.60 6.56 -9.11
C GLU A 12 -10.71 7.60 -8.87
N ARG A 13 -11.75 7.60 -9.71
CA ARG A 13 -12.90 8.49 -9.54
C ARG A 13 -13.68 8.21 -8.25
N ALA A 14 -13.89 6.95 -7.89
CA ALA A 14 -14.59 6.60 -6.67
C ALA A 14 -13.83 7.10 -5.43
N LEU A 15 -12.51 6.93 -5.41
CA LEU A 15 -11.65 7.37 -4.32
C LEU A 15 -11.59 8.90 -4.22
N ALA A 16 -11.48 9.60 -5.35
CA ALA A 16 -11.44 11.06 -5.39
C ALA A 16 -12.74 11.71 -4.86
N ASN A 17 -13.88 11.01 -4.96
CA ASN A 17 -15.18 11.52 -4.53
C ASN A 17 -15.63 11.02 -3.15
N ALA A 18 -14.84 10.17 -2.48
CA ALA A 18 -15.24 9.53 -1.21
C ALA A 18 -15.19 10.47 0.02
N GLY A 19 -14.85 11.75 -0.15
CA GLY A 19 -14.84 12.75 0.93
C GLY A 19 -13.84 12.41 2.05
N ASP A 20 -14.27 12.52 3.31
CA ASP A 20 -13.47 12.34 4.53
C ASP A 20 -13.01 10.89 4.81
N VAL A 21 -13.32 9.98 3.89
CA VAL A 21 -13.09 8.55 4.05
C VAL A 21 -11.76 8.13 3.41
N VAL A 22 -11.34 8.85 2.36
CA VAL A 22 -10.07 8.63 1.67
C VAL A 22 -9.07 9.67 2.14
N ARG A 23 -7.90 9.18 2.57
CA ARG A 23 -6.81 9.98 3.11
C ARG A 23 -5.62 9.92 2.17
N VAL A 24 -4.86 11.00 2.13
CA VAL A 24 -3.55 10.97 1.47
C VAL A 24 -2.64 10.05 2.28
N ALA A 25 -1.96 9.16 1.58
CA ALA A 25 -1.00 8.24 2.14
C ALA A 25 0.37 8.43 1.52
N THR A 26 1.41 8.18 2.31
CA THR A 26 2.79 8.08 1.81
C THR A 26 3.29 6.67 2.03
N LEU A 27 3.60 5.97 0.95
CA LEU A 27 4.27 4.67 0.96
C LEU A 27 5.77 4.91 0.86
N THR A 28 6.53 4.35 1.79
CA THR A 28 7.98 4.51 1.87
C THR A 28 8.65 3.14 1.89
N ARG A 29 9.71 3.00 1.11
CA ARG A 29 10.50 1.77 0.98
C ARG A 29 11.96 2.07 1.26
N GLY A 30 12.55 1.32 2.19
CA GLY A 30 14.00 1.28 2.37
C GLY A 30 14.63 0.51 1.20
N VAL A 31 15.64 1.11 0.58
CA VAL A 31 16.43 0.49 -0.48
C VAL A 31 17.83 0.24 0.07
N PRO A 32 18.24 -1.02 0.27
CA PRO A 32 19.60 -1.33 0.66
C PRO A 32 20.60 -0.82 -0.38
N GLY A 33 21.71 -0.25 0.08
CA GLY A 33 22.78 0.15 -0.82
C GLY A 33 23.41 -1.06 -1.50
N ALA A 34 23.83 -0.88 -2.75
CA ALA A 34 24.53 -1.92 -3.50
C ALA A 34 25.85 -2.30 -2.79
N TYR A 35 26.18 -3.58 -2.77
CA TYR A 35 27.45 -4.06 -2.21
C TYR A 35 28.63 -3.59 -3.08
N ARG A 36 29.67 -3.04 -2.43
CA ARG A 36 30.90 -2.57 -3.05
C ARG A 36 32.02 -3.61 -2.83
N PRO A 37 32.37 -4.41 -3.86
CA PRO A 37 33.40 -5.43 -3.71
C PRO A 37 34.81 -4.84 -3.47
N GLU A 38 35.05 -3.60 -3.87
CA GLU A 38 36.35 -2.92 -3.75
C GLU A 38 36.80 -2.70 -2.29
N ASP A 39 35.87 -2.47 -1.37
CA ASP A 39 36.15 -2.23 0.05
C ASP A 39 35.44 -3.23 0.97
N GLY A 40 34.65 -4.14 0.41
CA GLY A 40 33.92 -5.17 1.13
C GLY A 40 32.72 -4.63 1.92
N THR A 41 32.26 -3.41 1.65
CA THR A 41 31.19 -2.75 2.42
C THR A 41 29.89 -2.59 1.62
N PRO A 42 28.72 -2.54 2.29
CA PRO A 42 27.49 -2.08 1.65
C PRO A 42 27.57 -0.59 1.34
N GLY A 43 27.06 -0.20 0.16
CA GLY A 43 26.83 1.21 -0.17
C GLY A 43 25.79 1.86 0.75
N ALA A 44 25.65 3.18 0.65
CA ALA A 44 24.66 3.92 1.43
C ALA A 44 23.23 3.46 1.08
N ALA A 45 22.43 3.18 2.10
CA ALA A 45 21.00 2.93 1.95
C ALA A 45 20.27 4.22 1.54
N SER A 46 19.15 4.06 0.84
CA SER A 46 18.27 5.17 0.46
C SER A 46 16.82 4.85 0.75
N VAL A 47 15.94 5.82 0.54
CA VAL A 47 14.50 5.68 0.70
C VAL A 47 13.82 6.07 -0.62
N SER A 48 12.84 5.28 -1.03
CA SER A 48 11.91 5.63 -2.10
C SER A 48 10.54 5.94 -1.51
N GLU A 49 9.93 7.01 -1.97
CA GLU A 49 8.62 7.46 -1.49
C GLU A 49 7.63 7.52 -2.65
N SER A 50 6.37 7.19 -2.37
CA SER A 50 5.26 7.36 -3.29
C SER A 50 4.07 7.91 -2.53
N ALA A 51 3.47 8.98 -3.07
CA ALA A 51 2.19 9.47 -2.61
C ALA A 51 1.08 8.59 -3.18
N GLY A 52 0.01 8.40 -2.42
CA GLY A 52 -1.16 7.66 -2.88
C GLY A 52 -2.38 7.96 -2.03
N LEU A 53 -3.40 7.14 -2.18
CA LEU A 53 -4.66 7.24 -1.45
C LEU A 53 -4.83 6.01 -0.55
N ALA A 54 -5.27 6.24 0.69
CA ALA A 54 -5.60 5.19 1.64
C ALA A 54 -7.05 5.31 2.12
N PHE A 55 -7.73 4.18 2.21
CA PHE A 55 -8.95 4.03 2.99
C PHE A 55 -8.69 3.07 4.17
N LEU A 56 -8.97 3.54 5.39
CA LEU A 56 -8.87 2.74 6.61
C LEU A 56 -10.17 1.94 6.78
N GLY A 57 -10.08 0.61 6.66
CA GLY A 57 -11.16 -0.25 7.10
C GLY A 57 -11.31 -0.15 8.62
N ARG A 58 -12.50 0.19 9.13
CA ARG A 58 -12.79 0.02 10.57
C ARG A 58 -12.70 -1.47 10.89
N GLY A 59 -11.94 -1.80 11.94
CA GLY A 59 -11.55 -3.16 12.32
C GLY A 59 -12.67 -4.20 12.18
N GLY A 60 -12.31 -5.31 11.55
CA GLY A 60 -13.17 -6.41 11.16
C GLY A 60 -12.53 -7.12 9.97
N ARG A 61 -12.79 -8.43 9.81
CA ARG A 61 -12.41 -9.11 8.56
C ARG A 61 -13.05 -8.34 7.40
N PRO A 62 -12.33 -8.03 6.30
CA PRO A 62 -12.97 -7.62 5.07
C PRO A 62 -14.04 -8.67 4.74
N SER A 63 -15.32 -8.34 4.89
CA SER A 63 -16.40 -9.29 4.64
C SER A 63 -16.59 -9.37 3.13
N GLY A 64 -16.13 -10.45 2.51
CA GLY A 64 -16.35 -10.76 1.10
C GLY A 64 -15.29 -11.71 0.54
N ASP A 65 -15.61 -12.38 -0.57
CA ASP A 65 -14.75 -13.35 -1.29
C ASP A 65 -13.48 -12.73 -1.93
N PHE A 66 -13.13 -11.49 -1.58
CA PHE A 66 -12.12 -10.69 -2.26
C PHE A 66 -10.79 -10.57 -1.51
N ALA A 67 -10.68 -11.12 -0.30
CA ALA A 67 -9.47 -11.02 0.50
C ALA A 67 -9.08 -12.36 1.10
N SER A 68 -8.00 -12.95 0.59
CA SER A 68 -7.28 -14.05 1.23
C SER A 68 -6.40 -13.55 2.39
N LEU A 69 -6.14 -12.24 2.43
CA LEU A 69 -5.32 -11.60 3.44
C LEU A 69 -5.97 -11.68 4.83
N MET A 70 -5.33 -12.41 5.75
CA MET A 70 -5.74 -12.46 7.15
C MET A 70 -5.23 -11.21 7.89
N ILE A 71 -6.12 -10.40 8.44
CA ILE A 71 -5.78 -9.25 9.30
C ILE A 71 -5.72 -9.74 10.75
N GLU A 72 -4.57 -9.59 11.41
CA GLU A 72 -4.37 -10.01 12.79
C GLU A 72 -4.89 -8.96 13.80
N PRO A 73 -5.24 -9.38 15.03
CA PRO A 73 -5.59 -8.44 16.10
C PRO A 73 -4.47 -7.41 16.32
N GLY A 74 -4.82 -6.13 16.30
CA GLY A 74 -3.87 -5.03 16.43
C GLY A 74 -3.33 -4.49 15.10
N GLU A 75 -3.63 -5.14 13.97
CA GLU A 75 -3.32 -4.60 12.65
C GLU A 75 -4.46 -3.73 12.11
N ALA A 76 -4.08 -2.74 11.30
CA ALA A 76 -4.98 -1.98 10.46
C ALA A 76 -5.09 -2.62 9.07
N ALA A 77 -6.33 -2.72 8.57
CA ALA A 77 -6.59 -3.01 7.17
C ALA A 77 -6.60 -1.68 6.38
N LEU A 78 -5.66 -1.52 5.47
CA LEU A 78 -5.50 -0.33 4.63
C LEU A 78 -5.72 -0.71 3.16
N TRP A 79 -6.63 -0.01 2.51
CA TRP A 79 -6.81 -0.09 1.06
C TRP A 79 -5.97 1.00 0.42
N LEU A 80 -4.95 0.64 -0.37
CA LEU A 80 -4.02 1.56 -1.01
C LEU A 80 -4.21 1.58 -2.52
N ALA A 81 -4.27 2.77 -3.10
CA ALA A 81 -4.37 2.97 -4.53
C ALA A 81 -3.54 4.18 -4.97
N ALA A 82 -3.38 4.33 -6.28
CA ALA A 82 -2.64 5.43 -6.90
C ALA A 82 -1.21 5.59 -6.35
N VAL A 83 -0.54 4.47 -6.05
CA VAL A 83 0.88 4.43 -5.67
C VAL A 83 1.73 4.05 -6.88
N ASP A 84 2.93 4.61 -6.97
CA ASP A 84 3.88 4.41 -8.08
C ASP A 84 4.47 3.00 -8.11
N PHE A 85 4.42 2.30 -6.98
CA PHE A 85 4.91 0.94 -6.86
C PHE A 85 4.06 0.10 -5.91
N ALA A 86 3.96 -1.19 -6.20
CA ALA A 86 3.25 -2.13 -5.37
C ALA A 86 3.85 -2.20 -3.95
N PRO A 87 3.04 -2.09 -2.88
CA PRO A 87 3.48 -2.28 -1.50
C PRO A 87 4.06 -3.68 -1.27
N ARG A 88 4.97 -3.80 -0.31
CA ARG A 88 5.60 -5.06 0.11
C ARG A 88 5.73 -5.14 1.63
N PRO A 89 5.80 -6.36 2.20
CA PRO A 89 6.18 -6.54 3.59
C PRO A 89 7.46 -5.77 3.94
N GLY A 90 7.42 -5.01 5.03
CA GLY A 90 8.51 -4.15 5.49
C GLY A 90 8.45 -2.70 4.98
N ASP A 91 7.64 -2.38 3.96
CA ASP A 91 7.37 -0.99 3.59
C ASP A 91 6.64 -0.27 4.73
N ARG A 92 6.70 1.07 4.75
CA ARG A 92 6.02 1.89 5.74
C ARG A 92 5.00 2.80 5.08
N VAL A 93 3.78 2.75 5.58
CA VAL A 93 2.63 3.53 5.09
C VAL A 93 2.27 4.56 6.15
N THR A 94 2.27 5.83 5.77
CA THR A 94 1.88 6.94 6.64
C THR A 94 0.54 7.50 6.18
N VAL A 95 -0.43 7.55 7.09
CA VAL A 95 -1.77 8.10 6.85
C VAL A 95 -2.13 8.98 8.05
N ASP A 96 -2.55 10.22 7.82
CA ASP A 96 -2.88 11.20 8.86
C ASP A 96 -1.76 11.36 9.91
N GLY A 97 -0.49 11.32 9.46
CA GLY A 97 0.68 11.40 10.32
C GLY A 97 0.99 10.12 11.13
N ALA A 98 0.11 9.12 11.11
CA ALA A 98 0.33 7.82 11.75
C ALA A 98 1.03 6.86 10.77
N ALA A 99 2.29 6.52 11.06
CA ALA A 99 3.08 5.61 10.26
C ALA A 99 2.94 4.16 10.76
N ARG A 100 2.66 3.24 9.85
CA ARG A 100 2.47 1.80 10.10
C ARG A 100 3.38 0.99 9.18
N THR A 101 3.83 -0.17 9.63
CA THR A 101 4.67 -1.08 8.85
C THR A 101 3.80 -2.14 8.19
N VAL A 102 3.97 -2.31 6.89
CA VAL A 102 3.29 -3.33 6.11
C VAL A 102 3.79 -4.71 6.53
N ARG A 103 2.87 -5.59 6.94
CA ARG A 103 3.16 -7.02 7.17
C ARG A 103 2.83 -7.84 5.95
N ALA A 104 1.67 -7.60 5.34
CA ALA A 104 1.17 -8.41 4.23
C ALA A 104 0.35 -7.56 3.25
N VAL A 105 0.31 -7.98 2.00
CA VAL A 105 -0.27 -7.24 0.87
C VAL A 105 -1.00 -8.21 -0.05
N GLU A 106 -2.15 -7.79 -0.54
CA GLU A 106 -2.94 -8.48 -1.57
C GLU A 106 -3.30 -7.47 -2.68
N ASP A 107 -3.09 -7.82 -3.94
CA ASP A 107 -3.53 -7.02 -5.09
C ASP A 107 -4.97 -7.43 -5.44
N VAL A 108 -5.94 -6.64 -4.97
CA VAL A 108 -7.36 -7.02 -4.97
C VAL A 108 -8.01 -6.74 -6.32
N ALA A 109 -7.61 -5.67 -7.00
CA ALA A 109 -8.11 -5.34 -8.34
C ALA A 109 -7.26 -5.94 -9.48
N GLY A 110 -6.04 -6.38 -9.15
CA GLY A 110 -5.05 -6.82 -10.12
C GLY A 110 -4.34 -5.64 -10.79
N ALA A 111 -3.18 -5.94 -11.40
CA ALA A 111 -2.36 -4.99 -12.15
C ALA A 111 -1.90 -3.75 -11.35
N GLY A 112 -1.85 -3.88 -10.02
CA GLY A 112 -1.37 -2.83 -9.12
C GLY A 112 -2.28 -1.62 -8.99
N VAL A 113 -3.57 -1.77 -9.28
CA VAL A 113 -4.56 -0.68 -9.21
C VAL A 113 -5.04 -0.43 -7.78
N LEU A 114 -5.26 -1.49 -7.00
CA LEU A 114 -5.76 -1.42 -5.64
C LEU A 114 -5.19 -2.57 -4.80
N PHE A 115 -4.54 -2.21 -3.71
CA PHE A 115 -3.95 -3.15 -2.77
C PHE A 115 -4.72 -3.15 -1.45
N LEU A 116 -4.96 -4.32 -0.88
CA LEU A 116 -5.30 -4.47 0.52
C LEU A 116 -4.04 -4.77 1.31
N VAL A 117 -3.82 -4.04 2.39
CA VAL A 117 -2.61 -4.09 3.19
C VAL A 117 -2.96 -4.31 4.66
N ALA A 118 -2.27 -5.27 5.28
CA ALA A 118 -2.27 -5.46 6.73
C ALA A 118 -1.04 -4.74 7.29
N ALA A 119 -1.24 -3.78 8.19
CA ALA A 119 -0.17 -2.96 8.74
C ALA A 119 -0.27 -2.75 10.26
N ARG A 120 0.88 -2.70 10.94
CA ARG A 120 0.99 -2.52 12.39
C ARG A 120 1.81 -1.28 12.77
#